data_AF-A0A1I6L7F4-F1
#
_entry.id   AF-A0A1I6L7F4-F1
#
_cell.length_a   1.000
_cell.length_b   1.000
_cell.length_c   1.000
_cell.angle_alpha   90.00
_cell.angle_beta   90.00
_cell.angle_gamma   90.00
#
_symmetry.space_group_name_H-M   'P 1'
#
loop_
_entity.id
_entity.type
_entity.pdbx_description
1 polymer ?
#
loop_
_entity_poly.entity_id
_entity_poly.type
_entity_poly.pdbx_seq_one_letter_code
_entity_poly.pdbx_strand_id
1 'polypeptide(L)'
;MKSFQSIPLLAALTIFPLGAAAVPDDSTRIQVGLCGQTPPTDLEVAKRIHSFQQLAGGAAATREYFQAIRSVARLSTGTSTGNDTIRLEGRIDASTPDALARRIHETSGIRTLEINSFGGDAVAAMRIARLLETSGLSLRVAGFCMSACANYLLPAAKEVRLVNATIGFHGSPSACFQQSSLLDGLTQWGLSNYLTLWRVAREDQEYMAKYPRLKELITLSQRTDRGAKDGKARDWLLVRPLDLSRYGIRIQSSTAPETFERLAADPSDGLLGPIFIL
;
A
#
# COMPACT_ATOMS: atom_id res chain seq x y z
N MET A 1 -49.62 64.80 19.08
CA MET A 1 -48.19 65.15 19.20
C MET A 1 -47.60 64.40 20.37
N LYS A 2 -46.85 63.31 20.11
CA LYS A 2 -45.86 62.75 21.03
C LYS A 2 -44.93 61.80 20.24
N SER A 3 -43.65 62.14 20.33
CA SER A 3 -42.41 61.49 19.91
C SER A 3 -42.42 59.96 19.84
N PHE A 4 -41.83 59.40 18.77
CA PHE A 4 -41.15 58.11 18.84
C PHE A 4 -39.74 58.25 18.25
N GLN A 5 -38.77 57.96 19.11
CA GLN A 5 -37.34 57.93 18.84
C GLN A 5 -36.92 56.65 18.11
N SER A 6 -35.88 56.82 17.30
CA SER A 6 -35.13 55.81 16.54
C SER A 6 -34.35 54.85 17.44
N ILE A 7 -34.21 53.59 17.01
CA ILE A 7 -33.13 52.67 17.42
C ILE A 7 -32.57 52.00 16.14
N PRO A 8 -31.25 52.06 15.85
CA PRO A 8 -30.65 51.32 14.76
C PRO A 8 -30.29 49.90 15.23
N LEU A 9 -30.58 48.91 14.38
CA LEU A 9 -30.20 47.52 14.57
C LEU A 9 -28.74 47.31 14.11
N LEU A 10 -27.82 47.08 15.03
CA LEU A 10 -26.45 46.64 14.71
C LEU A 10 -26.46 45.12 14.47
N ALA A 11 -26.10 44.69 13.26
CA ALA A 11 -25.90 43.29 12.93
C ALA A 11 -24.57 42.78 13.50
N ALA A 12 -24.63 41.81 14.40
CA ALA A 12 -23.47 41.04 14.84
C ALA A 12 -23.31 39.81 13.93
N LEU A 13 -22.35 39.87 13.00
CA LEU A 13 -21.87 38.70 12.27
C LEU A 13 -21.00 37.86 13.21
N THR A 14 -21.53 36.75 13.71
CA THR A 14 -20.71 35.72 14.37
C THR A 14 -19.99 34.90 13.31
N ILE A 15 -18.67 35.07 13.26
CA ILE A 15 -17.76 34.22 12.47
C ILE A 15 -17.67 32.87 13.19
N PHE A 16 -18.26 31.82 12.61
CA PHE A 16 -18.01 30.45 13.04
C PHE A 16 -16.58 30.05 12.66
N PRO A 17 -15.81 29.41 13.55
CA PRO A 17 -14.51 28.86 13.17
C PRO A 17 -14.73 27.69 12.20
N LEU A 18 -14.02 27.73 11.08
CA LEU A 18 -13.89 26.61 10.15
C LEU A 18 -13.49 25.36 10.93
N GLY A 19 -14.41 24.40 10.98
CA GLY A 19 -14.20 23.10 11.60
C GLY A 19 -12.98 22.41 11.00
N ALA A 20 -12.18 21.80 11.86
CA ALA A 20 -11.13 20.88 11.50
C ALA A 20 -11.65 19.89 10.45
N ALA A 21 -10.90 19.73 9.36
CA ALA A 21 -11.18 18.71 8.36
C ALA A 21 -11.28 17.35 9.07
N ALA A 22 -12.48 16.75 9.05
CA ALA A 22 -12.69 15.41 9.55
C ALA A 22 -11.72 14.48 8.79
N VAL A 23 -10.88 13.77 9.53
CA VAL A 23 -10.14 12.63 8.98
C VAL A 23 -11.21 11.64 8.51
N PRO A 24 -11.22 11.23 7.22
CA PRO A 24 -12.22 10.30 6.74
C PRO A 24 -12.15 9.02 7.59
N ASP A 25 -13.29 8.57 8.08
CA ASP A 25 -13.43 7.34 8.84
C ASP A 25 -12.95 6.14 8.02
N ASP A 26 -11.79 5.60 8.40
CA ASP A 26 -11.10 4.50 7.71
C ASP A 26 -11.90 3.19 7.76
N SER A 27 -12.93 3.10 8.63
CA SER A 27 -13.84 1.95 8.71
C SER A 27 -14.76 1.79 7.49
N THR A 28 -14.87 2.82 6.64
CA THR A 28 -15.70 2.82 5.43
C THR A 28 -14.94 2.45 4.16
N ARG A 29 -13.61 2.29 4.24
CA ARG A 29 -12.79 1.91 3.09
C ARG A 29 -12.63 0.40 3.04
N ILE A 30 -12.98 -0.17 1.90
CA ILE A 30 -12.79 -1.60 1.65
C ILE A 30 -11.29 -1.91 1.72
N GLN A 31 -10.87 -2.60 2.79
CA GLN A 31 -9.52 -3.14 2.90
C GLN A 31 -9.40 -4.35 1.98
N VAL A 32 -9.11 -4.07 0.71
CA VAL A 32 -9.16 -5.05 -0.39
C VAL A 32 -8.28 -6.28 -0.18
N GLY A 33 -7.16 -6.17 0.54
CA GLY A 33 -6.31 -7.35 0.80
C GLY A 33 -6.77 -8.28 1.92
N LEU A 34 -7.79 -7.86 2.67
CA LEU A 34 -8.49 -8.72 3.62
C LEU A 34 -9.90 -9.07 3.14
N CYS A 35 -10.37 -8.46 2.04
CA CYS A 35 -11.72 -8.59 1.51
C CYS A 35 -12.81 -8.59 2.60
N GLY A 36 -12.67 -7.65 3.55
CA GLY A 36 -13.60 -7.52 4.67
C GLY A 36 -13.34 -8.43 5.87
N GLN A 37 -12.23 -9.17 5.90
CA GLN A 37 -11.72 -9.76 7.15
C GLN A 37 -11.24 -8.67 8.10
N THR A 38 -11.36 -8.93 9.40
CA THR A 38 -10.91 -8.01 10.44
C THR A 38 -9.37 -8.00 10.48
N PRO A 39 -8.73 -6.82 10.41
CA PRO A 39 -7.29 -6.72 10.61
C PRO A 39 -6.91 -7.10 12.06
N PRO A 40 -5.63 -7.45 12.31
CA PRO A 40 -5.15 -7.66 13.67
C PRO A 40 -5.35 -6.39 14.52
N THR A 41 -5.60 -6.58 15.81
CA THR A 41 -5.76 -5.50 16.79
C THR A 41 -4.42 -4.80 17.06
N ASP A 42 -4.47 -3.55 17.50
CA ASP A 42 -3.27 -2.79 17.90
C ASP A 42 -2.43 -3.51 18.96
N LEU A 43 -3.08 -4.23 19.89
CA LEU A 43 -2.41 -5.03 20.91
C LEU A 43 -1.66 -6.22 20.30
N GLU A 44 -2.25 -6.92 19.34
CA GLU A 44 -1.58 -8.02 18.63
C GLU A 44 -0.39 -7.50 17.83
N VAL A 45 -0.55 -6.38 17.13
CA VAL A 45 0.54 -5.72 16.41
C VAL A 45 1.66 -5.30 17.35
N ALA A 46 1.33 -4.69 18.50
CA ALA A 46 2.32 -4.28 19.50
C ALA A 46 3.10 -5.46 20.08
N LYS A 47 2.45 -6.59 20.35
CA LYS A 47 3.10 -7.82 20.82
C LYS A 47 4.08 -8.37 19.78
N ARG A 48 3.66 -8.46 18.52
CA ARG A 48 4.52 -8.91 17.40
C ARG A 48 5.76 -8.02 17.27
N ILE A 49 5.57 -6.70 17.33
CA ILE A 49 6.67 -5.73 17.28
C ILE A 49 7.64 -5.92 18.44
N HIS A 50 7.14 -6.03 19.66
CA HIS A 50 7.97 -6.20 20.85
C HIS A 50 8.81 -7.48 20.77
N SER A 51 8.19 -8.61 20.42
CA SER A 51 8.88 -9.89 20.25
C SER A 51 9.94 -9.81 19.16
N PHE A 52 9.61 -9.24 18.01
CA PHE A 52 10.52 -9.13 16.88
C PHE A 52 11.73 -8.21 17.17
N GLN A 53 11.55 -7.15 17.96
CA GLN A 53 12.63 -6.26 18.38
C GLN A 53 13.69 -6.95 19.25
N GLN A 54 13.35 -8.02 19.96
CA GLN A 54 14.30 -8.79 20.79
C GLN A 54 15.28 -9.63 19.95
N LEU A 55 14.99 -9.84 18.66
CA LEU A 55 15.88 -10.55 17.76
C LEU A 55 17.04 -9.64 17.32
N ALA A 56 18.25 -10.20 17.19
CA ALA A 56 19.43 -9.43 16.77
C ALA A 56 19.18 -8.71 15.45
N GLY A 57 19.19 -7.37 15.44
CA GLY A 57 18.90 -6.49 14.29
C GLY A 57 17.41 -6.25 13.99
N GLY A 58 16.50 -6.82 14.78
CA GLY A 58 15.05 -6.59 14.66
C GLY A 58 14.68 -5.11 14.73
N ALA A 59 15.39 -4.32 15.53
CA ALA A 59 15.20 -2.87 15.62
C ALA A 59 15.34 -2.12 14.27
N ALA A 60 16.23 -2.55 13.39
CA ALA A 60 16.38 -1.93 12.07
C ALA A 60 15.18 -2.24 11.17
N ALA A 61 14.79 -3.50 11.07
CA ALA A 61 13.61 -3.92 10.31
C ALA A 61 12.29 -3.34 10.88
N THR A 62 12.18 -3.21 12.20
CA THR A 62 11.04 -2.50 12.83
C THR A 62 10.99 -1.02 12.45
N ARG A 63 12.14 -0.35 12.32
CA ARG A 63 12.19 1.04 11.86
C ARG A 63 11.72 1.17 10.41
N GLU A 64 12.21 0.29 9.54
CA GLU A 64 11.78 0.22 8.13
C GLU A 64 10.28 -0.03 8.04
N TYR A 65 9.74 -0.94 8.88
CA TYR A 65 8.31 -1.21 8.99
C TYR A 65 7.51 0.04 9.36
N PHE A 66 7.90 0.76 10.42
CA PHE A 66 7.20 1.98 10.85
C PHE A 66 7.25 3.10 9.81
N GLN A 67 8.34 3.21 9.05
CA GLN A 67 8.40 4.14 7.91
C GLN A 67 7.42 3.75 6.81
N ALA A 68 7.32 2.45 6.53
CA ALA A 68 6.50 1.90 5.46
C ALA A 68 4.98 1.93 5.75
N ILE A 69 4.59 1.91 7.02
CA ILE A 69 3.17 1.97 7.45
C ILE A 69 2.67 3.39 7.79
N ARG A 70 3.49 4.44 7.61
CA ARG A 70 3.05 5.84 7.81
C ARG A 70 1.75 6.10 7.04
N SER A 71 0.75 6.70 7.69
CA SER A 71 -0.58 6.91 7.10
C SER A 71 -0.55 7.72 5.80
N VAL A 72 0.36 8.68 5.70
CA VAL A 72 0.57 9.53 4.52
C VAL A 72 2.00 9.32 4.02
N ALA A 73 2.13 8.97 2.75
CA ALA A 73 3.44 8.83 2.12
C ALA A 73 4.20 10.16 2.10
N ARG A 74 5.49 10.10 2.44
CA ARG A 74 6.42 11.23 2.31
C ARG A 74 7.26 11.06 1.06
N LEU A 75 7.43 12.17 0.34
CA LEU A 75 8.27 12.27 -0.84
C LEU A 75 9.46 13.17 -0.57
N SER A 76 10.66 12.62 -0.70
CA SER A 76 11.92 13.36 -0.62
C SER A 76 12.75 13.13 -1.87
N THR A 77 13.65 14.06 -2.16
CA THR A 77 14.69 13.88 -3.18
C THR A 77 16.00 13.57 -2.47
N GLY A 78 16.80 12.73 -3.10
CA GLY A 78 18.12 12.39 -2.61
C GLY A 78 18.95 11.76 -3.71
N THR A 79 20.21 11.50 -3.42
CA THR A 79 21.09 10.77 -4.33
C THR A 79 21.27 9.35 -3.81
N SER A 80 21.02 8.36 -4.67
CA SER A 80 21.34 6.95 -4.38
C SER A 80 22.24 6.44 -5.49
N THR A 81 23.39 5.87 -5.11
CA THR A 81 24.39 5.35 -6.07
C THR A 81 24.82 6.37 -7.13
N GLY A 82 24.86 7.66 -6.79
CA GLY A 82 25.27 8.75 -7.68
C GLY A 82 24.19 9.26 -8.65
N ASN A 83 22.97 8.69 -8.62
CA ASN A 83 21.84 9.18 -9.41
C ASN A 83 20.82 9.88 -8.52
N ASP A 84 20.15 10.90 -9.06
CA ASP A 84 18.99 11.50 -8.42
C ASP A 84 17.89 10.46 -8.27
N THR A 85 17.26 10.46 -7.10
CA THR A 85 16.20 9.56 -6.70
C THR A 85 15.10 10.34 -6.01
N ILE A 86 13.85 9.92 -6.28
CA ILE A 86 12.70 10.32 -5.49
C ILE A 86 12.44 9.18 -4.53
N ARG A 87 12.40 9.44 -3.23
CA ARG A 87 12.11 8.44 -2.21
C ARG A 87 10.66 8.61 -1.71
N LEU A 88 9.89 7.53 -1.79
CA LEU A 88 8.51 7.42 -1.30
C LEU A 88 8.48 6.49 -0.08
N GLU A 89 8.13 7.03 1.08
CA GLU A 89 8.00 6.26 2.32
C GLU A 89 6.60 6.37 2.91
N GLY A 90 5.94 5.25 3.16
CA GLY A 90 4.62 5.20 3.79
C GLY A 90 3.52 4.68 2.88
N ARG A 91 2.28 4.79 3.33
CA ARG A 91 1.10 4.30 2.63
C ARG A 91 0.74 5.20 1.45
N ILE A 92 0.39 4.55 0.34
CA ILE A 92 -0.09 5.21 -0.87
C ILE A 92 -1.55 5.63 -0.65
N ASP A 93 -1.80 6.93 -0.75
CA ASP A 93 -3.15 7.49 -0.67
C ASP A 93 -3.53 8.23 -1.97
N ALA A 94 -4.74 8.78 -2.02
CA ALA A 94 -5.25 9.50 -3.18
C ALA A 94 -4.41 10.72 -3.59
N SER A 95 -3.64 11.31 -2.66
CA SER A 95 -2.80 12.50 -2.90
C SER A 95 -1.41 12.15 -3.44
N THR A 96 -0.95 10.92 -3.17
CA THR A 96 0.40 10.44 -3.46
C THR A 96 0.76 10.52 -4.96
N PRO A 97 -0.12 10.13 -5.93
CA PRO A 97 0.23 10.17 -7.35
C PRO A 97 0.52 11.58 -7.85
N ASP A 98 -0.29 12.56 -7.44
CA ASP A 98 -0.12 13.95 -7.89
C ASP A 98 1.11 14.60 -7.28
N ALA A 99 1.42 14.27 -6.01
CA ALA A 99 2.65 14.70 -5.38
C ALA A 99 3.89 14.08 -6.04
N LEU A 100 3.83 12.81 -6.42
CA LEU A 100 4.92 12.14 -7.15
C LEU A 100 5.09 12.72 -8.55
N ALA A 101 4.00 12.94 -9.30
CA ALA A 101 4.04 13.53 -10.63
C ALA A 101 4.72 14.91 -10.60
N ARG A 102 4.33 15.79 -9.66
CA ARG A 102 5.01 17.09 -9.46
C ARG A 102 6.50 16.92 -9.22
N ARG A 103 6.88 15.99 -8.34
CA ARG A 103 8.29 15.76 -8.03
C ARG A 103 9.09 15.23 -9.22
N ILE A 104 8.50 14.36 -10.04
CA ILE A 104 9.12 13.89 -11.30
C ILE A 104 9.36 15.08 -12.24
N HIS A 105 8.39 16.00 -12.36
CA HIS A 105 8.55 17.19 -13.20
C HIS A 105 9.61 18.17 -12.67
N GLU A 106 9.72 18.32 -11.35
CA GLU A 106 10.68 19.22 -10.70
C GLU A 106 12.12 18.67 -10.70
N THR A 107 12.29 17.35 -10.81
CA THR A 107 13.60 16.68 -10.71
C THR A 107 14.10 16.27 -12.09
N SER A 108 14.85 17.15 -12.75
CA SER A 108 15.42 16.87 -14.07
C SER A 108 16.30 15.62 -14.05
N GLY A 109 16.16 14.75 -15.06
CA GLY A 109 17.02 13.58 -15.22
C GLY A 109 16.75 12.42 -14.26
N ILE A 110 15.69 12.49 -13.44
CA ILE A 110 15.29 11.41 -12.53
C ILE A 110 15.11 10.07 -13.27
N ARG A 111 15.74 9.00 -12.75
CA ARG A 111 15.65 7.64 -13.34
C ARG A 111 15.13 6.59 -12.38
N THR A 112 15.01 6.90 -11.09
CA THR A 112 14.69 5.91 -10.07
C THR A 112 13.72 6.46 -9.03
N LEU A 113 12.63 5.73 -8.82
CA LEU A 113 11.79 5.84 -7.64
C LEU A 113 12.31 4.84 -6.61
N GLU A 114 12.74 5.32 -5.45
CA GLU A 114 13.00 4.48 -4.29
C GLU A 114 11.73 4.38 -3.42
N ILE A 115 11.39 3.18 -2.97
CA ILE A 115 10.15 2.96 -2.22
C ILE A 115 10.36 2.09 -0.98
N ASN A 116 9.67 2.48 0.09
CA ASN A 116 9.42 1.69 1.29
C ASN A 116 7.95 1.86 1.69
N SER A 117 7.08 0.92 1.35
CA SER A 117 5.63 1.10 1.47
C SER A 117 4.89 -0.21 1.75
N PHE A 118 3.89 -0.13 2.65
CA PHE A 118 2.90 -1.19 2.83
C PHE A 118 1.76 -1.19 1.79
N GLY A 119 1.90 -0.39 0.72
CA GLY A 119 0.85 -0.19 -0.27
C GLY A 119 -0.19 0.81 0.22
N GLY A 120 -1.46 0.61 -0.14
CA GLY A 120 -2.55 1.54 0.19
C GLY A 120 -3.65 1.51 -0.86
N ASP A 121 -4.13 2.68 -1.25
CA ASP A 121 -5.20 2.82 -2.24
C ASP A 121 -4.79 2.25 -3.61
N ALA A 122 -5.59 1.30 -4.11
CA ALA A 122 -5.28 0.59 -5.35
C ALA A 122 -5.33 1.50 -6.59
N VAL A 123 -6.28 2.44 -6.64
CA VAL A 123 -6.41 3.37 -7.77
C VAL A 123 -5.21 4.32 -7.81
N ALA A 124 -4.81 4.87 -6.67
CA ALA A 124 -3.62 5.69 -6.54
C ALA A 124 -2.36 4.91 -6.93
N ALA A 125 -2.21 3.66 -6.49
CA ALA A 125 -1.07 2.83 -6.87
C ALA A 125 -1.06 2.52 -8.38
N MET A 126 -2.21 2.25 -9.01
CA MET A 126 -2.32 2.11 -10.47
C MET A 126 -1.96 3.42 -11.20
N ARG A 127 -2.34 4.59 -10.67
CA ARG A 127 -1.91 5.88 -11.21
C ARG A 127 -0.40 6.06 -11.13
N ILE A 128 0.22 5.71 -10.00
CA ILE A 128 1.69 5.73 -9.85
C ILE A 128 2.34 4.75 -10.82
N ALA A 129 1.78 3.56 -10.98
CA ALA A 129 2.28 2.56 -11.91
C ALA A 129 2.28 3.09 -13.36
N ARG A 130 1.22 3.78 -13.78
CA ARG A 130 1.19 4.48 -15.08
C ARG A 130 2.30 5.54 -15.18
N LEU A 131 2.59 6.29 -14.11
CA LEU A 131 3.72 7.24 -14.09
C LEU A 131 5.07 6.53 -14.27
N LEU A 132 5.27 5.36 -13.65
CA LEU A 132 6.48 4.55 -13.83
C LEU A 132 6.63 4.08 -15.28
N GLU A 133 5.54 3.56 -15.87
CA GLU A 133 5.49 3.11 -17.27
C GLU A 133 5.82 4.26 -18.23
N THR A 134 5.15 5.41 -18.11
CA THR A 134 5.31 6.53 -19.05
C THR A 134 6.62 7.27 -18.89
N SER A 135 7.15 7.37 -17.67
CA SER A 135 8.42 8.05 -17.40
C SER A 135 9.64 7.13 -17.56
N GLY A 136 9.42 5.82 -17.77
CA GLY A 136 10.49 4.82 -17.86
C GLY A 136 11.34 4.72 -16.59
N LEU A 137 10.73 4.98 -15.43
CA LEU A 137 11.43 4.96 -14.15
C LEU A 137 11.72 3.52 -13.70
N SER A 138 12.92 3.35 -13.14
CA SER A 138 13.29 2.14 -12.42
C SER A 138 12.74 2.21 -11.00
N LEU A 139 12.46 1.06 -10.40
CA LEU A 139 12.02 0.97 -9.01
C LEU A 139 13.14 0.39 -8.15
N ARG A 140 13.47 1.08 -7.06
CA ARG A 140 14.37 0.58 -6.02
C ARG A 140 13.54 0.33 -4.77
N VAL A 141 13.38 -0.93 -4.39
CA VAL A 141 12.69 -1.27 -3.14
C VAL A 141 13.73 -1.35 -2.02
N ALA A 142 13.59 -0.49 -1.01
CA ALA A 142 14.47 -0.43 0.14
C ALA A 142 13.67 -0.65 1.43
N GLY A 143 13.63 -1.90 1.92
CA GLY A 143 12.74 -2.31 3.01
C GLY A 143 11.50 -3.05 2.49
N PHE A 144 10.32 -2.42 2.52
CA PHE A 144 9.06 -3.09 2.21
C PHE A 144 8.45 -2.62 0.88
N CYS A 145 7.86 -3.55 0.14
CA CYS A 145 6.88 -3.23 -0.89
C CYS A 145 5.75 -4.25 -0.80
N MET A 146 4.68 -3.85 -0.12
CA MET A 146 3.56 -4.72 0.22
C MET A 146 2.29 -4.29 -0.52
N SER A 147 1.34 -5.22 -0.67
CA SER A 147 -0.01 -4.95 -1.16
C SER A 147 0.02 -4.17 -2.49
N ALA A 148 -0.63 -3.01 -2.58
CA ALA A 148 -0.70 -2.19 -3.77
C ALA A 148 0.69 -1.80 -4.33
N CYS A 149 1.71 -1.66 -3.48
CA CYS A 149 3.08 -1.49 -3.97
C CYS A 149 3.52 -2.72 -4.78
N ALA A 150 3.36 -3.91 -4.21
CA ALA A 150 3.76 -5.16 -4.85
C ALA A 150 2.92 -5.48 -6.09
N ASN A 151 1.62 -5.22 -6.03
CA ASN A 151 0.67 -5.52 -7.09
C ASN A 151 0.85 -4.63 -8.32
N TYR A 152 1.13 -3.34 -8.12
CA TYR A 152 1.03 -2.35 -9.20
C TYR A 152 2.38 -1.76 -9.56
N LEU A 153 3.19 -1.35 -8.59
CA LEU A 153 4.44 -0.62 -8.87
C LEU A 153 5.56 -1.56 -9.34
N LEU A 154 5.71 -2.72 -8.69
CA LEU A 154 6.71 -3.73 -9.09
C LEU A 154 6.62 -4.14 -10.56
N PRO A 155 5.45 -4.57 -11.08
CA PRO A 155 5.37 -5.00 -12.49
C PRO A 155 5.48 -3.83 -13.49
N ALA A 156 5.09 -2.61 -13.11
CA ALA A 156 5.18 -1.44 -13.98
C ALA A 156 6.59 -0.87 -14.15
N ALA A 157 7.49 -1.14 -13.20
CA ALA A 157 8.84 -0.60 -13.22
C ALA A 157 9.60 -1.04 -14.48
N LYS A 158 10.45 -0.13 -15.01
CA LYS A 158 11.37 -0.46 -16.11
C LYS A 158 12.30 -1.62 -15.71
N GLU A 159 12.90 -1.50 -14.54
CA GLU A 159 13.74 -2.51 -13.89
C GLU A 159 13.60 -2.33 -12.37
N VAL A 160 13.84 -3.41 -11.62
CA VAL A 160 13.69 -3.44 -10.17
C VAL A 160 15.02 -3.77 -9.51
N ARG A 161 15.43 -2.94 -8.54
CA ARG A 161 16.55 -3.20 -7.63
C ARG A 161 16.02 -3.45 -6.24
N LEU A 162 16.41 -4.56 -5.63
CA LEU A 162 15.96 -4.97 -4.31
C LEU A 162 17.08 -4.76 -3.29
N VAL A 163 16.83 -3.91 -2.30
CA VAL A 163 17.77 -3.64 -1.21
C VAL A 163 17.14 -3.95 0.12
N ASN A 164 17.65 -5.01 0.77
CA ASN A 164 17.06 -5.54 2.00
C ASN A 164 15.52 -5.69 1.90
N ALA A 165 15.04 -6.13 0.74
CA ALA A 165 13.65 -5.96 0.35
C ALA A 165 12.76 -7.13 0.79
N THR A 166 11.59 -6.82 1.32
CA THR A 166 10.49 -7.75 1.59
C THR A 166 9.32 -7.40 0.68
N ILE A 167 8.91 -8.37 -0.13
CA ILE A 167 7.81 -8.22 -1.08
C ILE A 167 6.65 -9.10 -0.63
N GLY A 168 5.50 -8.48 -0.38
CA GLY A 168 4.33 -9.17 0.15
C GLY A 168 3.05 -8.87 -0.62
N PHE A 169 2.30 -9.92 -0.91
CA PHE A 169 1.02 -9.89 -1.59
C PHE A 169 -0.07 -10.32 -0.62
N HIS A 170 -1.27 -9.74 -0.76
CA HIS A 170 -2.44 -10.16 0.03
C HIS A 170 -3.76 -10.01 -0.72
N GLY A 171 -3.76 -10.08 -2.05
CA GLY A 171 -4.96 -9.96 -2.88
C GLY A 171 -5.09 -8.63 -3.62
N SER A 172 -6.21 -8.44 -4.31
CA SER A 172 -6.49 -7.25 -5.13
C SER A 172 -8.01 -6.94 -5.18
N PRO A 173 -8.42 -5.73 -5.61
CA PRO A 173 -9.82 -5.40 -5.79
C PRO A 173 -10.60 -6.38 -6.67
N SER A 174 -10.04 -6.82 -7.80
CA SER A 174 -10.71 -7.81 -8.67
C SER A 174 -10.81 -9.18 -8.02
N ALA A 175 -9.76 -9.62 -7.32
CA ALA A 175 -9.78 -10.90 -6.61
C ALA A 175 -10.77 -10.91 -5.44
N CYS A 176 -10.87 -9.81 -4.68
CA CYS A 176 -11.88 -9.64 -3.65
C CYS A 176 -13.30 -9.60 -4.22
N PHE A 177 -13.51 -8.85 -5.31
CA PHE A 177 -14.81 -8.78 -5.97
C PHE A 177 -15.29 -10.15 -6.46
N GLN A 178 -14.39 -10.98 -7.01
CA GLN A 178 -14.72 -12.35 -7.46
C GLN A 178 -15.13 -13.29 -6.32
N GLN A 179 -14.71 -13.00 -5.09
CA GLN A 179 -15.08 -13.78 -3.90
C GLN A 179 -16.33 -13.25 -3.19
N SER A 180 -16.78 -12.04 -3.54
CA SER A 180 -17.92 -11.39 -2.89
C SER A 180 -19.20 -11.66 -3.68
N SER A 181 -20.21 -12.23 -3.04
CA SER A 181 -21.55 -12.26 -3.64
C SER A 181 -22.18 -10.85 -3.58
N LEU A 182 -23.18 -10.60 -4.44
CA LEU A 182 -23.91 -9.33 -4.41
C LEU A 182 -24.58 -9.11 -3.03
N LEU A 183 -25.19 -10.15 -2.46
CA LEU A 183 -25.87 -10.05 -1.17
C LEU A 183 -24.87 -9.80 -0.03
N ASP A 184 -23.75 -10.53 0.00
CA ASP A 184 -22.72 -10.36 1.03
C ASP A 184 -22.08 -8.97 0.93
N GLY A 185 -21.73 -8.53 -0.28
CA GLY A 185 -21.12 -7.22 -0.48
C GLY A 185 -22.05 -6.06 -0.11
N LEU A 186 -23.36 -6.17 -0.44
CA LEU A 186 -24.35 -5.16 -0.06
C LEU A 186 -24.61 -5.14 1.44
N THR A 187 -24.68 -6.29 2.10
CA THR A 187 -24.91 -6.37 3.55
C THR A 187 -23.68 -5.92 4.34
N GLN A 188 -22.48 -6.24 3.87
CA GLN A 188 -21.24 -5.93 4.56
C GLN A 188 -20.80 -4.48 4.38
N TRP A 189 -20.93 -3.92 3.17
CA TRP A 189 -20.36 -2.60 2.85
C TRP A 189 -21.39 -1.56 2.41
N GLY A 190 -22.62 -1.96 2.11
CA GLY A 190 -23.64 -1.09 1.53
C GLY A 190 -23.47 -0.87 0.02
N LEU A 191 -24.52 -0.34 -0.61
CA LEU A 191 -24.59 -0.18 -2.08
C LEU A 191 -23.48 0.70 -2.65
N SER A 192 -23.18 1.85 -2.01
CA SER A 192 -22.17 2.80 -2.50
C SER A 192 -20.77 2.20 -2.54
N ASN A 193 -20.38 1.48 -1.49
CA ASN A 193 -19.08 0.84 -1.38
C ASN A 193 -18.99 -0.38 -2.30
N TYR A 194 -20.06 -1.17 -2.42
CA TYR A 194 -20.12 -2.26 -3.39
C TYR A 194 -19.94 -1.77 -4.83
N LEU A 195 -20.62 -0.69 -5.23
CA LEU A 195 -20.46 -0.08 -6.55
C LEU A 195 -19.06 0.50 -6.76
N THR A 196 -18.46 1.03 -5.70
CA THR A 196 -17.06 1.48 -5.73
C THR A 196 -16.12 0.30 -5.95
N LEU A 197 -16.28 -0.81 -5.21
CA LEU A 197 -15.49 -2.02 -5.41
C LEU A 197 -15.63 -2.54 -6.83
N TRP A 198 -16.85 -2.64 -7.36
CA TRP A 198 -17.07 -3.10 -8.73
C TRP A 198 -16.30 -2.26 -9.76
N ARG A 199 -16.33 -0.93 -9.63
CA ARG A 199 -15.60 -0.02 -10.52
C ARG A 199 -14.08 -0.22 -10.39
N VAL A 200 -13.56 -0.26 -9.17
CA VAL A 200 -12.13 -0.43 -8.91
C VAL A 200 -11.64 -1.82 -9.33
N ALA A 201 -12.44 -2.86 -9.13
CA ALA A 201 -12.18 -4.23 -9.57
C ALA A 201 -12.06 -4.33 -11.09
N ARG A 202 -12.90 -3.60 -11.82
CA ARG A 202 -12.79 -3.52 -13.28
C ARG A 202 -11.49 -2.86 -13.72
N GLU A 203 -11.13 -1.72 -13.12
CA GLU A 203 -9.86 -1.04 -13.42
C GLU A 203 -8.65 -1.93 -13.06
N ASP A 204 -8.70 -2.61 -11.91
CA ASP A 204 -7.70 -3.58 -11.47
C ASP A 204 -7.55 -4.73 -12.48
N GLN A 205 -8.65 -5.29 -12.98
CA GLN A 205 -8.64 -6.35 -13.97
C GLN A 205 -8.04 -5.88 -15.30
N GLU A 206 -8.40 -4.68 -15.77
CA GLU A 206 -7.85 -4.08 -16.99
C GLU A 206 -6.34 -3.83 -16.84
N TYR A 207 -5.89 -3.35 -15.68
CA TYR A 207 -4.47 -3.17 -15.38
C TYR A 207 -3.71 -4.51 -15.34
N MET A 208 -4.24 -5.49 -14.60
CA MET A 208 -3.61 -6.80 -14.40
C MET A 208 -3.55 -7.64 -15.67
N ALA A 209 -4.41 -7.36 -16.66
CA ALA A 209 -4.34 -8.00 -17.98
C ALA A 209 -3.00 -7.76 -18.70
N LYS A 210 -2.29 -6.68 -18.38
CA LYS A 210 -0.92 -6.41 -18.88
C LYS A 210 0.13 -7.36 -18.30
N TYR A 211 -0.16 -7.97 -17.14
CA TYR A 211 0.80 -8.72 -16.32
C TYR A 211 0.30 -10.14 -16.04
N PRO A 212 0.07 -10.98 -17.07
CA PRO A 212 -0.58 -12.29 -16.92
C PRO A 212 0.16 -13.24 -15.98
N ARG A 213 1.50 -13.13 -15.88
CA ARG A 213 2.32 -13.94 -14.97
C ARG A 213 2.11 -13.58 -13.49
N LEU A 214 1.67 -12.36 -13.18
CA LEU A 214 1.41 -11.93 -11.79
C LEU A 214 0.07 -12.44 -11.26
N LYS A 215 -0.85 -12.81 -12.16
CA LYS A 215 -2.20 -13.28 -11.80
C LYS A 215 -2.18 -14.46 -10.83
N GLU A 216 -1.20 -15.35 -10.95
CA GLU A 216 -1.03 -16.49 -10.04
C GLU A 216 -0.78 -16.00 -8.60
N LEU A 217 0.19 -15.10 -8.39
CA LEU A 217 0.49 -14.54 -7.07
C LEU A 217 -0.73 -13.85 -6.46
N ILE A 218 -1.43 -13.02 -7.24
CA ILE A 218 -2.63 -12.33 -6.76
C ILE A 218 -3.70 -13.33 -6.33
N THR A 219 -3.94 -14.36 -7.15
CA THR A 219 -4.93 -15.41 -6.86
C THR A 219 -4.57 -16.19 -5.59
N LEU A 220 -3.32 -16.64 -5.47
CA LEU A 220 -2.83 -17.35 -4.28
C LEU A 220 -2.93 -16.46 -3.05
N SER A 221 -2.49 -15.21 -3.17
CA SER A 221 -2.49 -14.25 -2.08
C SER A 221 -3.89 -13.83 -1.65
N GLN A 222 -4.95 -14.08 -2.40
CA GLN A 222 -6.33 -13.79 -1.98
C GLN A 222 -6.94 -14.94 -1.14
N ARG A 223 -6.34 -16.14 -1.16
CA ARG A 223 -6.81 -17.27 -0.36
C ARG A 223 -6.51 -17.04 1.12
N THR A 224 -7.37 -17.56 2.01
CA THR A 224 -7.14 -17.52 3.46
C THR A 224 -5.79 -18.12 3.86
N ASP A 225 -5.38 -19.22 3.20
CA ASP A 225 -4.09 -19.89 3.41
C ASP A 225 -2.92 -19.30 2.62
N ARG A 226 -3.17 -18.24 1.85
CA ARG A 226 -2.23 -17.57 0.94
C ARG A 226 -1.55 -18.53 -0.05
N GLY A 227 -2.15 -19.69 -0.33
CA GLY A 227 -1.62 -20.70 -1.26
C GLY A 227 -0.91 -21.89 -0.60
N ALA A 228 -0.79 -21.92 0.74
CA ALA A 228 -0.08 -22.98 1.46
C ALA A 228 -0.78 -24.36 1.43
N LYS A 229 -2.10 -24.40 1.17
CA LYS A 229 -2.93 -25.63 1.12
C LYS A 229 -2.97 -26.43 2.43
N ASP A 230 -2.75 -25.77 3.56
CA ASP A 230 -2.77 -26.38 4.90
C ASP A 230 -3.95 -25.92 5.77
N GLY A 231 -4.85 -25.10 5.22
CA GLY A 231 -6.03 -24.59 5.89
C GLY A 231 -5.76 -23.52 6.97
N LYS A 232 -4.50 -23.10 7.17
CA LYS A 232 -4.15 -22.09 8.18
C LYS A 232 -4.22 -20.69 7.61
N ALA A 233 -4.97 -19.80 8.28
CA ALA A 233 -5.09 -18.41 7.88
C ALA A 233 -3.74 -17.67 7.97
N ARG A 234 -3.49 -16.80 7.00
CA ARG A 234 -2.26 -15.99 6.92
C ARG A 234 -2.52 -14.57 6.47
N ASP A 235 -1.72 -13.65 6.96
CA ASP A 235 -1.80 -12.23 6.66
C ASP A 235 -1.16 -11.93 5.29
N TRP A 236 -0.03 -12.58 4.98
CA TRP A 236 0.75 -12.30 3.75
C TRP A 236 1.22 -13.53 2.99
N LEU A 237 1.23 -13.40 1.65
CA LEU A 237 2.08 -14.19 0.76
C LEU A 237 3.38 -13.42 0.52
N LEU A 238 4.50 -13.89 1.05
CA LEU A 238 5.81 -13.39 0.69
C LEU A 238 6.39 -14.22 -0.45
N VAL A 239 7.10 -13.55 -1.36
CA VAL A 239 7.83 -14.20 -2.44
C VAL A 239 9.30 -13.92 -2.26
N ARG A 240 10.14 -14.96 -2.36
CA ARG A 240 11.59 -14.77 -2.33
C ARG A 240 12.01 -13.76 -3.40
N PRO A 241 12.83 -12.74 -3.07
CA PRO A 241 13.30 -11.72 -4.02
C PRO A 241 13.78 -12.25 -5.38
N LEU A 242 14.51 -13.38 -5.38
CA LEU A 242 15.05 -14.00 -6.59
C LEU A 242 13.99 -14.69 -7.46
N ASP A 243 12.88 -15.14 -6.87
CA ASP A 243 11.81 -15.85 -7.57
C ASP A 243 10.82 -14.91 -8.27
N LEU A 244 10.85 -13.61 -7.98
CA LEU A 244 9.98 -12.61 -8.61
C LEU A 244 10.11 -12.54 -10.14
N SER A 245 11.28 -12.91 -10.67
CA SER A 245 11.53 -12.97 -12.11
C SER A 245 10.63 -13.99 -12.83
N ARG A 246 10.24 -15.08 -12.16
CA ARG A 246 9.32 -16.10 -12.69
C ARG A 246 7.94 -15.51 -12.97
N TYR A 247 7.55 -14.50 -12.19
CA TYR A 247 6.27 -13.81 -12.29
C TYR A 247 6.31 -12.58 -13.23
N GLY A 248 7.37 -12.44 -14.03
CA GLY A 248 7.50 -11.39 -15.04
C GLY A 248 8.05 -10.07 -14.49
N ILE A 249 8.51 -10.02 -13.24
CA ILE A 249 9.15 -8.83 -12.68
C ILE A 249 10.60 -8.75 -13.17
N ARG A 250 10.99 -7.60 -13.72
CA ARG A 250 12.34 -7.37 -14.27
C ARG A 250 13.34 -7.02 -13.16
N ILE A 251 13.76 -8.02 -12.39
CA ILE A 251 14.80 -7.85 -11.36
C ILE A 251 16.15 -7.63 -12.03
N GLN A 252 16.78 -6.49 -11.74
CA GLN A 252 18.15 -6.18 -12.17
C GLN A 252 19.18 -6.60 -11.13
N SER A 253 18.88 -6.39 -9.86
CA SER A 253 19.76 -6.80 -8.75
C SER A 253 18.97 -7.01 -7.47
N SER A 254 19.49 -7.88 -6.61
CA SER A 254 19.03 -8.06 -5.24
C SER A 254 20.25 -8.16 -4.33
N THR A 255 20.27 -7.35 -3.28
CA THR A 255 21.21 -7.55 -2.16
C THR A 255 20.64 -8.58 -1.18
N ALA A 256 21.46 -9.02 -0.21
CA ALA A 256 21.04 -9.95 0.84
C ALA A 256 19.76 -9.45 1.52
N PRO A 257 18.65 -10.20 1.49
CA PRO A 257 17.38 -9.71 1.96
C PRO A 257 17.22 -10.01 3.45
N GLU A 258 18.09 -9.44 4.31
CA GLU A 258 18.13 -9.75 5.75
C GLU A 258 16.76 -9.61 6.42
N THR A 259 16.00 -8.55 6.14
CA THR A 259 14.64 -8.35 6.66
C THR A 259 13.72 -9.50 6.23
N PHE A 260 13.80 -9.94 4.97
CA PHE A 260 13.03 -11.09 4.49
C PHE A 260 13.46 -12.39 5.19
N GLU A 261 14.75 -12.68 5.30
CA GLU A 261 15.25 -13.91 5.94
C GLU A 261 14.83 -13.99 7.41
N ARG A 262 14.79 -12.85 8.12
CA ARG A 262 14.31 -12.78 9.50
C ARG A 262 12.81 -13.07 9.61
N LEU A 263 12.02 -12.48 8.71
CA LEU A 263 10.59 -12.76 8.64
C LEU A 263 10.34 -14.24 8.28
N ALA A 264 11.18 -14.79 7.42
CA ALA A 264 11.11 -16.18 6.99
C ALA A 264 11.46 -17.19 8.09
N ALA A 265 12.31 -16.79 9.05
CA ALA A 265 12.72 -17.64 10.16
C ALA A 265 11.59 -17.90 11.18
N ASP A 266 10.65 -16.98 11.33
CA ASP A 266 9.43 -17.16 12.14
C ASP A 266 8.18 -16.75 11.36
N PRO A 267 7.66 -17.66 10.52
CA PRO A 267 6.55 -17.37 9.62
C PRO A 267 5.19 -17.35 10.33
N SER A 268 5.12 -17.63 11.64
CA SER A 268 3.86 -17.70 12.39
C SER A 268 3.62 -16.49 13.28
N ASP A 269 4.66 -15.91 13.88
CA ASP A 269 4.54 -14.86 14.89
C ASP A 269 5.53 -13.70 14.68
N GLY A 270 6.05 -13.57 13.46
CA GLY A 270 6.94 -12.48 13.07
C GLY A 270 6.27 -11.11 13.00
N LEU A 271 7.08 -10.08 12.69
CA LEU A 271 6.65 -8.67 12.58
C LEU A 271 5.40 -8.45 11.71
N LEU A 272 5.21 -9.28 10.68
CA LEU A 272 4.10 -9.19 9.74
C LEU A 272 2.86 -10.02 10.14
N GLY A 273 2.96 -10.83 11.21
CA GLY A 273 2.00 -11.90 11.49
C GLY A 273 2.27 -13.18 10.71
N PRO A 274 1.28 -14.10 10.65
CA PRO A 274 1.43 -15.36 9.94
C PRO A 274 1.60 -15.13 8.44
N ILE A 275 2.66 -15.70 7.86
CA ILE A 275 3.01 -15.57 6.45
C ILE A 275 3.12 -16.94 5.77
N PHE A 276 3.00 -16.93 4.44
CA PHE A 276 3.43 -18.03 3.59
C PHE A 276 4.55 -17.54 2.68
N ILE A 277 5.56 -18.39 2.47
CA ILE A 277 6.69 -18.08 1.61
C ILE A 277 6.62 -18.97 0.39
N LEU A 278 6.60 -18.34 -0.79
CA LEU A 278 6.65 -19.00 -2.09
C LEU A 278 8.08 -19.02 -2.65
#